data_AF-A0A9X3V7F8-F1
#
_entry.id   AF-A0A9X3V7F8-F1
#
_cell.length_a   1.000
_cell.length_b   1.000
_cell.length_c   1.000
_cell.angle_alpha   90.00
_cell.angle_beta   90.00
_cell.angle_gamma   90.00
#
_symmetry.space_group_name_H-M   'P 1'
#
loop_
_entity.id
_entity.type
_entity.pdbx_description
1 polymer ?
#
loop_
_entity_poly.entity_id
_entity_poly.type
_entity_poly.pdbx_seq_one_letter_code
_entity_poly.pdbx_strand_id
1 'polypeptide(L)'
;MSDTTFDTIVIGGGTAGALLCNRLSADPRHRVLLVEAGRKDDYHWIHIPVGYLYCIGNPRTDWLYQTEPDEGLNGRSLRYPRGKTLGGCSSINGMIYMRGQARDYDHWAQATGDETWRWDNVLPAFRRHEDHWRLDRPDAATDEFRRLHGSKSTGGSGEWRVERQRLRWDVLDAFSLAAQQAGIPSTDDFNRGTNEGVGYFEVNQKGGWRWNTAKAFLRPTCYGRPNFEMWTGAQASRLLLETQPDGSSRCTGVEVWNGHERVTAHAAHGVVLSAGAVNSPQLLQLSGIGPGALLQAHGIGVAHDLPGVGANLQDHLQIRAVFKVNGVPTLNTLAGNLWGRARIGLEYALKRSGPMSMAPSQLGAFTRSAPDRPHPNLQYHVQPLSLDAFGEPLHAFPAFTASVCNLNPTSRGTVQIKSPRFQDAPAIAPRYLSTPEDRQVAADSLRVTRRIVAQPALAPYRPEEWKPGTQYESDEDLARLAGDIATTIFHPVGTTRMGADGDPGAVLDARLRVRDGRGGTIAGLRVVDAGAMPTITSGNTNSPTLMIAEKAAEWLRAEAQGAG
;
A
#
# COMPACT_ATOMS: atom_id res chain seq x y z
N MET A 1 16.00 36.66 1.01
CA MET A 1 15.88 35.34 0.36
C MET A 1 15.38 34.40 1.43
N SER A 2 14.27 33.68 1.22
CA SER A 2 13.82 32.69 2.19
C SER A 2 14.94 31.66 2.37
N ASP A 3 15.32 31.37 3.60
CA ASP A 3 16.31 30.33 3.88
C ASP A 3 15.74 28.97 3.47
N THR A 4 16.24 28.40 2.36
CA THR A 4 15.83 27.10 1.81
C THR A 4 16.73 25.96 2.28
N THR A 5 17.44 26.15 3.39
CA THR A 5 18.28 25.11 4.03
C THR A 5 17.52 24.43 5.15
N PHE A 6 17.48 23.10 5.11
CA PHE A 6 16.83 22.26 6.12
C PHE A 6 17.79 21.17 6.59
N ASP A 7 17.58 20.59 7.76
CA ASP A 7 18.37 19.44 8.18
C ASP A 7 17.96 18.20 7.39
N THR A 8 16.66 18.01 7.20
CA THR A 8 16.13 16.90 6.40
C THR A 8 15.03 17.35 5.46
N ILE A 9 15.11 16.92 4.21
CA ILE A 9 14.06 17.09 3.22
C ILE A 9 13.39 15.73 2.99
N VAL A 10 12.09 15.65 3.22
CA VAL A 10 11.25 14.48 2.94
C VAL A 10 10.49 14.73 1.64
N ILE A 11 10.67 13.86 0.65
CA ILE A 11 10.01 13.95 -0.66
C ILE A 11 8.84 12.98 -0.69
N GLY A 12 7.61 13.51 -0.68
CA GLY A 12 6.36 12.75 -0.70
C GLY A 12 5.67 12.75 0.67
N GLY A 13 4.55 13.47 0.78
CA GLY A 13 3.67 13.55 1.96
C GLY A 13 2.72 12.36 2.08
N GLY A 14 3.16 11.18 1.65
CA GLY A 14 2.40 9.94 1.63
C GLY A 14 2.35 9.22 2.98
N THR A 15 2.21 7.89 2.93
CA THR A 15 2.12 7.05 4.14
C THR A 15 3.37 7.19 5.02
N ALA A 16 4.56 6.90 4.47
CA ALA A 16 5.82 6.96 5.21
C ALA A 16 6.25 8.40 5.53
N GLY A 17 6.21 9.29 4.53
CA GLY A 17 6.68 10.66 4.68
C GLY A 17 5.94 11.46 5.75
N ALA A 18 4.62 11.28 5.88
CA ALA A 18 3.84 11.91 6.93
C ALA A 18 4.31 11.50 8.34
N LEU A 19 4.62 10.21 8.55
CA LEU A 19 5.13 9.71 9.83
C LEU A 19 6.54 10.23 10.08
N LEU A 20 7.43 10.18 9.08
CA LEU A 20 8.81 10.67 9.19
C LEU A 20 8.85 12.13 9.61
N CYS A 21 8.07 13.00 8.97
CA CYS A 21 7.99 14.41 9.33
C CYS A 21 7.60 14.61 10.80
N ASN A 22 6.65 13.83 11.31
CA ASN A 22 6.27 13.89 12.72
C ASN A 22 7.39 13.44 13.66
N ARG A 23 8.07 12.34 13.34
CA ARG A 23 9.15 11.82 14.20
C ARG A 23 10.37 12.73 14.19
N LEU A 24 10.77 13.25 13.02
CA LEU A 24 11.98 14.06 12.85
C LEU A 24 11.81 15.47 13.43
N SER A 25 10.68 16.14 13.15
CA SER A 25 10.43 17.49 13.67
C SER A 25 10.10 17.52 15.16
N ALA A 26 10.02 16.36 15.84
CA ALA A 26 9.81 16.31 17.29
C ALA A 26 10.99 16.88 18.10
N ASP A 27 12.20 16.86 17.55
CA ASP A 27 13.32 17.66 18.09
C ASP A 27 13.20 19.09 17.55
N PRO A 28 12.99 20.12 18.38
CA PRO A 28 12.83 21.49 17.92
C PRO A 28 14.08 22.08 17.24
N ARG A 29 15.25 21.43 17.39
CA ARG A 29 16.50 21.83 16.73
C ARG A 29 16.62 21.29 15.30
N HIS A 30 15.79 20.32 14.93
CA HIS A 30 15.87 19.65 13.63
C HIS A 30 14.83 20.24 12.66
N ARG A 31 15.29 21.03 11.69
CA ARG A 31 14.44 21.67 10.69
C ARG A 31 14.09 20.70 9.56
N VAL A 32 12.79 20.47 9.34
CA VAL A 32 12.29 19.48 8.38
C VAL A 32 11.46 20.16 7.30
N LEU A 33 11.78 19.89 6.03
CA LEU A 33 10.94 20.23 4.89
C LEU A 33 10.19 19.01 4.38
N LEU A 34 8.88 19.14 4.18
CA LEU A 34 8.08 18.18 3.41
C LEU A 34 7.74 18.74 2.02
N VAL A 35 8.07 18.01 0.96
CA VAL A 35 7.70 18.34 -0.43
C VAL A 35 6.65 17.35 -0.93
N GLU A 36 5.44 17.82 -1.25
CA GLU A 36 4.33 17.00 -1.76
C GLU A 36 3.80 17.55 -3.10
N ALA A 37 3.81 16.70 -4.13
CA ALA A 37 3.35 17.06 -5.47
C ALA A 37 1.84 17.32 -5.53
N GLY A 38 1.08 16.64 -4.68
CA GLY A 38 -0.35 16.81 -4.52
C GLY A 38 -0.76 18.03 -3.69
N ARG A 39 -2.06 18.31 -3.70
CA ARG A 39 -2.65 19.40 -2.90
C ARG A 39 -2.90 18.94 -1.46
N LYS A 40 -3.42 19.85 -0.64
CA LYS A 40 -3.97 19.52 0.67
C LYS A 40 -5.08 18.48 0.53
N ASP A 41 -5.27 17.64 1.55
CA ASP A 41 -6.33 16.63 1.62
C ASP A 41 -7.68 17.25 2.03
N ASP A 42 -8.06 18.37 1.41
CA ASP A 42 -9.27 19.16 1.72
C ASP A 42 -10.49 18.76 0.87
N TYR A 43 -10.35 17.76 0.01
CA TYR A 43 -11.47 17.20 -0.73
C TYR A 43 -12.30 16.30 0.17
N HIS A 44 -13.55 16.70 0.47
CA HIS A 44 -14.41 16.00 1.43
C HIS A 44 -14.54 14.47 1.21
N TRP A 45 -14.54 13.98 -0.03
CA TRP A 45 -14.60 12.55 -0.37
C TRP A 45 -13.38 11.77 0.09
N ILE A 46 -12.23 12.41 0.33
CA ILE A 46 -11.09 11.76 0.98
C ILE A 46 -11.53 11.25 2.36
N HIS A 47 -12.28 12.05 3.11
CA HIS A 47 -12.57 11.76 4.51
C HIS A 47 -13.73 10.79 4.70
N ILE A 48 -14.69 10.76 3.78
CA ILE A 48 -15.81 9.84 3.81
C ILE A 48 -15.33 8.47 3.30
N PRO A 49 -15.50 7.36 4.04
CA PRO A 49 -14.96 6.05 3.65
C PRO A 49 -15.30 5.62 2.22
N VAL A 50 -16.57 5.67 1.80
CA VAL A 50 -17.00 5.32 0.43
C VAL A 50 -16.44 6.26 -0.65
N GLY A 51 -15.91 7.41 -0.23
CA GLY A 51 -15.41 8.44 -1.12
C GLY A 51 -14.20 8.05 -1.97
N TYR A 52 -13.59 6.89 -1.71
CA TYR A 52 -12.56 6.31 -2.58
C TYR A 52 -13.04 6.19 -4.05
N LEU A 53 -14.33 5.92 -4.28
CA LEU A 53 -14.95 5.86 -5.61
C LEU A 53 -14.85 7.19 -6.38
N TYR A 54 -14.78 8.33 -5.67
CA TYR A 54 -14.66 9.67 -6.25
C TYR A 54 -13.21 10.18 -6.27
N CYS A 55 -12.30 9.50 -5.57
CA CYS A 55 -10.89 9.87 -5.49
C CYS A 55 -10.04 9.14 -6.55
N ILE A 56 -10.36 7.87 -6.83
CA ILE A 56 -9.70 7.08 -7.88
C ILE A 56 -10.12 7.61 -9.26
N GLY A 57 -9.16 7.81 -10.16
CA GLY A 57 -9.44 8.38 -11.49
C GLY A 57 -9.72 9.89 -11.48
N ASN A 58 -9.50 10.57 -10.36
CA ASN A 58 -9.70 12.01 -10.22
C ASN A 58 -8.35 12.73 -10.13
N PRO A 59 -7.99 13.63 -11.06
CA PRO A 59 -6.69 14.32 -11.08
C PRO A 59 -6.41 15.17 -9.84
N ARG A 60 -7.44 15.49 -9.04
CA ARG A 60 -7.26 16.19 -7.76
C ARG A 60 -6.56 15.32 -6.71
N THR A 61 -6.73 14.01 -6.77
CA THR A 61 -6.34 13.07 -5.71
C THR A 61 -5.55 11.86 -6.22
N ASP A 62 -5.49 11.65 -7.53
CA ASP A 62 -4.85 10.51 -8.18
C ASP A 62 -3.82 11.00 -9.22
N TRP A 63 -2.72 10.27 -9.33
CA TRP A 63 -1.71 10.44 -10.39
C TRP A 63 -2.22 10.01 -11.78
N LEU A 64 -3.29 9.22 -11.86
CA LEU A 64 -3.90 8.75 -13.11
C LEU A 64 -2.99 7.83 -13.94
N TYR A 65 -2.11 7.10 -13.28
CA TYR A 65 -1.24 6.16 -13.96
C TYR A 65 -2.02 5.00 -14.59
N GLN A 66 -1.41 4.42 -15.63
CA GLN A 66 -1.85 3.20 -16.27
C GLN A 66 -0.64 2.26 -16.40
N THR A 67 -0.89 0.96 -16.37
CA THR A 67 0.16 -0.02 -16.68
C THR A 67 0.41 -0.04 -18.19
N GLU A 68 1.60 -0.47 -18.58
CA GLU A 68 1.82 -0.95 -19.94
C GLU A 68 0.89 -2.16 -20.22
N PRO A 69 0.56 -2.44 -21.50
CA PRO A 69 -0.13 -3.66 -21.88
C PRO A 69 0.60 -4.90 -21.34
N ASP A 70 -0.14 -5.81 -20.72
CA ASP A 70 0.42 -6.99 -20.06
C ASP A 70 -0.05 -8.27 -20.76
N GLU A 71 0.89 -9.11 -21.20
CA GLU A 71 0.59 -10.38 -21.87
C GLU A 71 -0.19 -11.34 -20.98
N GLY A 72 0.12 -11.39 -19.67
CA GLY A 72 -0.62 -12.24 -18.74
C GLY A 72 -2.01 -11.70 -18.40
N LEU A 73 -2.33 -10.47 -18.83
CA LEU A 73 -3.68 -9.90 -18.82
C LEU A 73 -4.31 -9.86 -20.23
N ASN A 74 -3.86 -10.71 -21.13
CA ASN A 74 -4.36 -10.81 -22.51
C ASN A 74 -4.26 -9.47 -23.28
N GLY A 75 -3.18 -8.72 -23.06
CA GLY A 75 -2.91 -7.43 -23.72
C GLY A 75 -3.62 -6.23 -23.09
N ARG A 76 -4.32 -6.42 -21.96
CA ARG A 76 -5.00 -5.31 -21.27
C ARG A 76 -4.00 -4.40 -20.56
N SER A 77 -4.35 -3.11 -20.51
CA SER A 77 -3.77 -2.13 -19.59
C SER A 77 -4.74 -1.86 -18.44
N LEU A 78 -4.21 -1.70 -17.23
CA LEU A 78 -4.98 -1.42 -16.03
C LEU A 78 -4.75 0.00 -15.54
N ARG A 79 -5.81 0.62 -14.98
CA ARG A 79 -5.67 1.81 -14.15
C ARG A 79 -4.79 1.48 -12.94
N TYR A 80 -3.84 2.35 -12.63
CA TYR A 80 -2.86 2.17 -11.56
C TYR A 80 -2.90 3.33 -10.54
N PRO A 81 -4.04 3.55 -9.86
CA PRO A 81 -4.29 4.72 -9.04
C PRO A 81 -3.29 4.85 -7.90
N ARG A 82 -2.67 6.03 -7.78
CA ARG A 82 -1.75 6.41 -6.69
C ARG A 82 -2.16 7.77 -6.14
N GLY A 83 -2.18 7.91 -4.81
CA GLY A 83 -2.61 9.15 -4.18
C GLY A 83 -1.67 10.32 -4.51
N LYS A 84 -2.21 11.39 -5.09
CA LYS A 84 -1.55 12.68 -5.36
C LYS A 84 -2.18 13.79 -4.50
N THR A 85 -2.00 13.69 -3.20
CA THR A 85 -2.53 14.60 -2.18
C THR A 85 -1.81 14.31 -0.86
N LEU A 86 -1.85 15.22 0.12
CA LEU A 86 -1.39 14.91 1.47
C LEU A 86 -2.03 13.61 2.01
N GLY A 87 -1.20 12.79 2.65
CA GLY A 87 -1.51 11.42 3.06
C GLY A 87 -1.29 10.38 1.95
N GLY A 88 -1.08 10.80 0.71
CA GLY A 88 -0.82 9.93 -0.45
C GLY A 88 -1.87 8.83 -0.59
N CYS A 89 -1.42 7.60 -0.77
CA CYS A 89 -2.32 6.47 -0.94
C CYS A 89 -3.22 6.22 0.29
N SER A 90 -2.82 6.58 1.51
CA SER A 90 -3.70 6.44 2.69
C SER A 90 -4.98 7.29 2.60
N SER A 91 -4.95 8.37 1.81
CA SER A 91 -6.11 9.23 1.55
C SER A 91 -7.10 8.65 0.53
N ILE A 92 -6.70 7.63 -0.24
CA ILE A 92 -7.56 7.04 -1.30
C ILE A 92 -7.71 5.51 -1.20
N ASN A 93 -7.01 4.85 -0.27
CA ASN A 93 -7.00 3.39 -0.15
C ASN A 93 -8.31 2.80 0.43
N GLY A 94 -8.36 1.47 0.53
CA GLY A 94 -9.45 0.75 1.17
C GLY A 94 -9.44 0.70 2.70
N MET A 95 -8.53 1.42 3.37
CA MET A 95 -8.40 1.53 4.84
C MET A 95 -8.12 0.24 5.61
N ILE A 96 -8.03 -0.92 4.96
CA ILE A 96 -7.75 -2.19 5.64
C ILE A 96 -6.41 -2.13 6.38
N TYR A 97 -6.44 -2.50 7.67
CA TYR A 97 -5.25 -2.63 8.49
C TYR A 97 -4.77 -4.08 8.48
N MET A 98 -3.59 -4.31 7.89
CA MET A 98 -2.94 -5.62 7.82
C MET A 98 -1.44 -5.46 8.03
N ARG A 99 -0.83 -6.41 8.75
CA ARG A 99 0.62 -6.49 8.95
C ARG A 99 1.30 -7.54 8.10
N GLY A 100 0.58 -8.48 7.49
CA GLY A 100 1.20 -9.63 6.84
C GLY A 100 1.47 -10.78 7.81
N GLN A 101 2.35 -11.69 7.43
CA GLN A 101 2.73 -12.86 8.20
C GLN A 101 4.17 -12.69 8.74
N ALA A 102 4.47 -13.31 9.89
CA ALA A 102 5.79 -13.26 10.52
C ALA A 102 6.91 -13.69 9.56
N ARG A 103 6.64 -14.74 8.75
CA ARG A 103 7.58 -15.25 7.74
C ARG A 103 7.98 -14.23 6.68
N ASP A 104 7.12 -13.25 6.37
CA ASP A 104 7.45 -12.22 5.38
C ASP A 104 8.68 -11.43 5.86
N TYR A 105 8.71 -11.13 7.15
CA TYR A 105 9.76 -10.39 7.84
C TYR A 105 11.01 -11.23 8.08
N ASP A 106 10.84 -12.53 8.38
CA ASP A 106 11.96 -13.45 8.41
C ASP A 106 12.65 -13.57 7.04
N HIS A 107 11.88 -13.57 5.96
CA HIS A 107 12.43 -13.54 4.61
C HIS A 107 13.15 -12.21 4.32
N TRP A 108 12.65 -11.09 4.81
CA TRP A 108 13.35 -9.81 4.69
C TRP A 108 14.68 -9.80 5.45
N ALA A 109 14.72 -10.38 6.66
CA ALA A 109 15.95 -10.54 7.41
C ALA A 109 16.97 -11.39 6.65
N GLN A 110 16.52 -12.50 6.04
CA GLN A 110 17.37 -13.34 5.19
C GLN A 110 17.87 -12.59 3.94
N ALA A 111 16.98 -11.89 3.23
CA ALA A 111 17.30 -11.17 2.01
C ALA A 111 18.28 -10.00 2.25
N THR A 112 18.27 -9.42 3.45
CA THR A 112 19.14 -8.30 3.84
C THR A 112 20.38 -8.73 4.62
N GLY A 113 20.39 -9.94 5.18
CA GLY A 113 21.39 -10.36 6.17
C GLY A 113 21.27 -9.61 7.50
N ASP A 114 20.13 -8.95 7.77
CA ASP A 114 19.91 -8.12 8.96
C ASP A 114 18.70 -8.61 9.77
N GLU A 115 19.00 -9.22 10.91
CA GLU A 115 18.06 -9.80 11.86
C GLU A 115 17.07 -8.76 12.44
N THR A 116 17.38 -7.46 12.38
CA THR A 116 16.47 -6.40 12.85
C THR A 116 15.18 -6.31 12.04
N TRP A 117 15.11 -6.99 10.89
CA TRP A 117 13.90 -7.13 10.08
C TRP A 117 13.02 -8.31 10.45
N ARG A 118 13.42 -9.21 11.37
CA ARG A 118 12.56 -10.31 11.83
C ARG A 118 11.28 -9.82 12.50
N TRP A 119 10.24 -10.65 12.50
CA TRP A 119 8.92 -10.34 13.07
C TRP A 119 8.99 -9.72 14.46
N ASP A 120 9.69 -10.36 15.39
CA ASP A 120 9.80 -9.89 16.78
C ASP A 120 10.52 -8.53 16.90
N ASN A 121 11.37 -8.20 15.94
CA ASN A 121 12.12 -6.94 15.88
C ASN A 121 11.38 -5.82 15.14
N VAL A 122 10.37 -6.15 14.32
CA VAL A 122 9.51 -5.16 13.64
C VAL A 122 8.19 -4.92 14.37
N LEU A 123 7.71 -5.89 15.17
CA LEU A 123 6.48 -5.79 15.94
C LEU A 123 6.44 -4.55 16.86
N PRO A 124 7.52 -4.16 17.57
CA PRO A 124 7.53 -2.93 18.36
C PRO A 124 7.26 -1.67 17.53
N ALA A 125 7.76 -1.62 16.30
CA ALA A 125 7.52 -0.49 15.39
C ALA A 125 6.06 -0.45 14.90
N PHE A 126 5.42 -1.60 14.65
CA PHE A 126 3.97 -1.67 14.42
C PHE A 126 3.15 -1.14 15.60
N ARG A 127 3.47 -1.63 16.80
CA ARG A 127 2.76 -1.27 18.04
C ARG A 127 2.93 0.21 18.41
N ARG A 128 4.03 0.83 18.02
CA ARG A 128 4.31 2.22 18.39
C ARG A 128 3.25 3.19 17.89
N HIS A 129 2.96 3.18 16.58
CA HIS A 129 1.99 4.11 16.03
C HIS A 129 0.55 3.65 16.17
N GLU A 130 0.29 2.34 16.34
CA GLU A 130 -1.07 1.78 16.43
C GLU A 130 -1.85 2.33 17.63
N ASP A 131 -3.14 2.60 17.39
CA ASP A 131 -4.15 2.84 18.42
C ASP A 131 -5.34 1.90 18.19
N HIS A 132 -5.28 0.72 18.82
CA HIS A 132 -6.24 -0.35 18.58
C HIS A 132 -7.50 -0.22 19.44
N TRP A 133 -8.69 -0.24 18.82
CA TRP A 133 -9.98 -0.05 19.50
C TRP A 133 -10.25 -1.01 20.66
N ARG A 134 -9.79 -2.27 20.58
CA ARG A 134 -9.95 -3.24 21.68
C ARG A 134 -9.20 -2.84 22.95
N LEU A 135 -8.18 -1.99 22.83
CA LEU A 135 -7.40 -1.48 23.97
C LEU A 135 -8.01 -0.22 24.60
N ASP A 136 -9.10 0.32 24.06
CA ASP A 136 -9.86 1.43 24.67
C ASP A 136 -10.46 1.01 26.03
N ARG A 137 -10.73 -0.29 26.19
CA ARG A 137 -11.15 -0.90 27.46
C ARG A 137 -10.10 -1.93 27.85
N PRO A 138 -9.10 -1.54 28.66
CA PRO A 138 -7.96 -2.40 28.97
C PRO A 138 -8.40 -3.80 29.40
N ASP A 139 -9.40 -3.92 30.27
CA ASP A 139 -9.90 -5.19 30.83
C ASP A 139 -10.56 -6.13 29.81
N ALA A 140 -10.90 -5.64 28.62
CA ALA A 140 -11.55 -6.42 27.57
C ALA A 140 -10.57 -7.17 26.65
N ALA A 141 -9.28 -6.86 26.72
CA ALA A 141 -8.24 -7.49 25.89
C ALA A 141 -7.51 -8.60 26.65
N THR A 142 -7.15 -9.69 25.97
CA THR A 142 -6.26 -10.73 26.52
C THR A 142 -4.83 -10.21 26.61
N ASP A 143 -3.99 -10.83 27.46
CA ASP A 143 -2.57 -10.48 27.54
C ASP A 143 -1.83 -10.69 26.23
N GLU A 144 -2.19 -11.75 25.50
CA GLU A 144 -1.68 -11.99 24.15
C GLU A 144 -2.02 -10.84 23.20
N PHE A 145 -3.27 -10.36 23.23
CA PHE A 145 -3.69 -9.22 22.41
C PHE A 145 -2.91 -7.95 22.77
N ARG A 146 -2.72 -7.65 24.07
CA ARG A 146 -1.93 -6.49 24.53
C ARG A 146 -0.45 -6.58 24.14
N ARG A 147 0.10 -7.80 24.03
CA ARG A 147 1.48 -8.04 23.56
C ARG A 147 1.63 -7.76 22.06
N LEU A 148 0.63 -8.11 21.26
CA LEU A 148 0.65 -7.96 19.81
C LEU A 148 0.24 -6.56 19.34
N HIS A 149 -0.67 -5.90 20.05
CA HIS A 149 -1.22 -4.61 19.63
C HIS A 149 -0.71 -3.44 20.47
N GLY A 150 -0.89 -2.26 19.90
CA GLY A 150 -0.46 -0.97 20.36
C GLY A 150 -1.63 -0.04 20.63
N SER A 151 -1.49 0.73 21.69
CA SER A 151 -2.22 1.96 21.95
C SER A 151 -1.39 2.78 22.95
N LYS A 152 -1.92 3.93 23.36
CA LYS A 152 -1.30 4.69 24.46
C LYS A 152 -1.22 3.88 25.77
N SER A 153 -2.17 2.98 26.03
CA SER A 153 -2.17 2.16 27.26
C SER A 153 -1.08 1.08 27.26
N THR A 154 -0.50 0.76 26.09
CA THR A 154 0.61 -0.19 25.95
C THR A 154 1.95 0.49 25.66
N GLY A 155 2.04 1.82 25.84
CA GLY A 155 3.26 2.61 25.62
C GLY A 155 3.51 3.05 24.16
N GLY A 156 2.54 2.87 23.26
CA GLY A 156 2.58 3.43 21.91
C GLY A 156 2.26 4.93 21.91
N SER A 157 2.62 5.61 20.82
CA SER A 157 2.23 7.01 20.57
C SER A 157 0.75 7.14 20.17
N GLY A 158 0.16 6.08 19.62
CA GLY A 158 -1.29 5.92 19.46
C GLY A 158 -1.93 6.92 18.49
N GLU A 159 -1.24 7.29 17.41
CA GLU A 159 -1.78 8.21 16.41
C GLU A 159 -2.54 7.49 15.28
N TRP A 160 -2.26 6.21 15.04
CA TRP A 160 -2.81 5.43 13.92
C TRP A 160 -3.98 4.56 14.38
N ARG A 161 -5.18 5.15 14.32
CA ARG A 161 -6.41 4.48 14.78
C ARG A 161 -6.74 3.25 13.93
N VAL A 162 -7.05 2.15 14.62
CA VAL A 162 -7.61 0.91 14.04
C VAL A 162 -8.96 0.64 14.69
N GLU A 163 -10.02 0.57 13.89
CA GLU A 163 -11.39 0.32 14.34
C GLU A 163 -12.00 -0.91 13.65
N ARG A 164 -12.92 -1.58 14.37
CA ARG A 164 -13.85 -2.53 13.76
C ARG A 164 -14.80 -1.79 12.81
N GLN A 165 -15.14 -2.42 11.70
CA GLN A 165 -16.14 -1.91 10.77
C GLN A 165 -17.53 -1.74 11.44
N ARG A 166 -18.26 -0.71 10.99
CA ARG A 166 -19.58 -0.30 11.50
C ARG A 166 -20.75 -0.80 10.65
N LEU A 167 -20.54 -1.86 9.89
CA LEU A 167 -21.49 -2.42 8.95
C LEU A 167 -21.41 -3.95 8.96
N ARG A 168 -22.53 -4.61 8.68
CA ARG A 168 -22.69 -6.07 8.64
C ARG A 168 -23.65 -6.43 7.50
N TRP A 169 -23.42 -7.57 6.86
CA TRP A 169 -24.28 -8.10 5.80
C TRP A 169 -24.46 -9.60 5.96
N ASP A 170 -25.70 -10.08 5.90
CA ASP A 170 -26.03 -11.49 6.08
C ASP A 170 -25.34 -12.39 5.04
N VAL A 171 -25.23 -11.92 3.78
CA VAL A 171 -24.52 -12.65 2.72
C VAL A 171 -23.03 -12.83 3.02
N LEU A 172 -22.40 -11.88 3.71
CA LEU A 172 -21.00 -11.99 4.11
C LEU A 172 -20.83 -12.92 5.31
N ASP A 173 -21.76 -12.90 6.26
CA ASP A 173 -21.76 -13.87 7.37
C ASP A 173 -21.93 -15.30 6.85
N ALA A 174 -22.80 -15.49 5.87
CA ALA A 174 -22.99 -16.78 5.21
C ALA A 174 -21.75 -17.22 4.44
N PHE A 175 -21.06 -16.30 3.75
CA PHE A 175 -19.76 -16.60 3.14
C PHE A 175 -18.73 -17.00 4.21
N SER A 176 -18.68 -16.31 5.34
CA SER A 176 -17.78 -16.66 6.44
C SER A 176 -18.05 -18.06 7.00
N LEU A 177 -19.32 -18.42 7.18
CA LEU A 177 -19.70 -19.77 7.60
C LEU A 177 -19.40 -20.81 6.52
N ALA A 178 -19.60 -20.49 5.25
CA ALA A 178 -19.23 -21.34 4.12
C ALA A 178 -17.71 -21.57 4.06
N ALA A 179 -16.90 -20.55 4.29
CA ALA A 179 -15.45 -20.69 4.37
C ALA A 179 -15.03 -21.65 5.50
N GLN A 180 -15.70 -21.57 6.66
CA GLN A 180 -15.51 -22.51 7.77
C GLN A 180 -15.90 -23.94 7.41
N GLN A 181 -17.04 -24.13 6.75
CA GLN A 181 -17.47 -25.45 6.24
C GLN A 181 -16.48 -26.02 5.21
N ALA A 182 -15.80 -25.16 4.45
CA ALA A 182 -14.74 -25.52 3.52
C ALA A 182 -13.36 -25.73 4.18
N GLY A 183 -13.27 -25.67 5.52
CA GLY A 183 -12.06 -25.94 6.30
C GLY A 183 -11.18 -24.72 6.61
N ILE A 184 -11.65 -23.49 6.37
CA ILE A 184 -10.92 -22.26 6.72
C ILE A 184 -11.35 -21.83 8.14
N PRO A 185 -10.45 -21.79 9.14
CA PRO A 185 -10.84 -21.48 10.52
C PRO A 185 -11.41 -20.07 10.62
N SER A 186 -12.30 -19.80 11.57
CA SER A 186 -12.66 -18.42 11.90
C SER A 186 -11.48 -17.73 12.58
N THR A 187 -11.36 -16.42 12.37
CA THR A 187 -10.44 -15.58 13.12
C THR A 187 -11.08 -14.25 13.46
N ASP A 188 -10.75 -13.73 14.64
CA ASP A 188 -11.09 -12.39 15.05
C ASP A 188 -9.90 -11.42 14.89
N ASP A 189 -8.71 -11.91 14.54
CA ASP A 189 -7.52 -11.09 14.34
C ASP A 189 -6.58 -11.72 13.29
N PHE A 190 -6.28 -10.94 12.25
CA PHE A 190 -5.38 -11.33 11.16
C PHE A 190 -3.91 -10.95 11.41
N ASN A 191 -3.60 -10.24 12.50
CA ASN A 191 -2.33 -9.56 12.72
C ASN A 191 -1.46 -10.24 13.80
N ARG A 192 -1.65 -11.54 14.00
CA ARG A 192 -1.01 -12.36 15.05
C ARG A 192 0.34 -12.99 14.67
N GLY A 193 0.87 -12.65 13.50
CA GLY A 193 2.03 -13.32 12.88
C GLY A 193 1.63 -14.44 11.91
N THR A 194 0.41 -14.95 12.01
CA THR A 194 -0.29 -15.65 10.92
C THR A 194 -1.63 -14.97 10.68
N ASN A 195 -2.02 -14.90 9.41
CA ASN A 195 -3.30 -14.33 8.99
C ASN A 195 -4.33 -15.43 8.66
N GLU A 196 -4.02 -16.72 8.84
CA GLU A 196 -4.92 -17.82 8.49
C GLU A 196 -6.30 -17.66 9.14
N GLY A 197 -7.34 -17.75 8.31
CA GLY A 197 -8.72 -17.79 8.76
C GLY A 197 -9.64 -16.83 8.03
N VAL A 198 -10.91 -16.78 8.44
CA VAL A 198 -11.97 -15.93 7.89
C VAL A 198 -12.57 -15.03 8.97
N GLY A 199 -12.74 -13.75 8.65
CA GLY A 199 -13.15 -12.70 9.59
C GLY A 199 -13.36 -11.34 8.93
N TYR A 200 -14.00 -10.41 9.63
CA TYR A 200 -14.14 -9.04 9.12
C TYR A 200 -12.83 -8.28 9.26
N PHE A 201 -12.43 -7.52 8.23
CA PHE A 201 -11.24 -6.68 8.31
C PHE A 201 -11.41 -5.57 9.35
N GLU A 202 -10.33 -5.23 10.04
CA GLU A 202 -10.24 -3.97 10.78
C GLU A 202 -9.71 -2.87 9.86
N VAL A 203 -10.10 -1.63 10.16
CA VAL A 203 -9.91 -0.49 9.25
C VAL A 203 -9.34 0.73 9.96
N ASN A 204 -8.58 1.53 9.22
CA ASN A 204 -8.09 2.83 9.65
C ASN A 204 -9.18 3.89 9.53
N GLN A 205 -10.10 3.85 10.49
CA GLN A 205 -11.17 4.81 10.68
C GLN A 205 -11.19 5.31 12.12
N LYS A 206 -11.76 6.50 12.33
CA LYS A 206 -12.06 7.03 13.66
C LYS A 206 -13.50 7.53 13.70
N GLY A 207 -14.37 6.81 14.38
CA GLY A 207 -15.79 7.17 14.50
C GLY A 207 -16.52 7.23 13.15
N GLY A 208 -16.18 6.33 12.22
CA GLY A 208 -16.78 6.24 10.89
C GLY A 208 -16.19 7.19 9.83
N TRP A 209 -15.15 7.95 10.17
CA TRP A 209 -14.39 8.76 9.20
C TRP A 209 -13.08 8.09 8.84
N ARG A 210 -12.62 8.25 7.59
CA ARG A 210 -11.26 7.84 7.20
C ARG A 210 -10.22 8.52 8.09
N TRP A 211 -9.32 7.70 8.61
CA TRP A 211 -8.13 8.11 9.31
C TRP A 211 -6.91 7.92 8.40
N ASN A 212 -6.49 8.99 7.72
CA ASN A 212 -5.33 9.00 6.82
C ASN A 212 -4.06 9.48 7.53
N THR A 213 -2.88 9.29 6.93
CA THR A 213 -1.60 9.62 7.57
C THR A 213 -1.40 11.13 7.77
N ALA A 214 -2.03 11.97 6.92
CA ALA A 214 -2.05 13.42 7.11
C ALA A 214 -2.75 13.82 8.42
N LYS A 215 -3.90 13.20 8.75
CA LYS A 215 -4.60 13.42 10.04
C LYS A 215 -3.88 12.77 11.22
N ALA A 216 -3.24 11.63 11.02
CA ALA A 216 -2.58 10.92 12.11
C ALA A 216 -1.28 11.62 12.53
N PHE A 217 -0.44 12.02 11.57
CA PHE A 217 0.93 12.41 11.85
C PHE A 217 1.24 13.88 11.54
N LEU A 218 0.58 14.50 10.55
CA LEU A 218 0.85 15.90 10.19
C LEU A 218 -0.03 16.89 10.96
N ARG A 219 -1.34 16.65 11.05
CA ARG A 219 -2.31 17.59 11.64
C ARG A 219 -2.86 17.08 12.97
N PRO A 220 -2.82 17.87 14.07
CA PRO A 220 -2.23 19.21 14.20
C PRO A 220 -0.72 19.19 14.50
N THR A 221 -0.13 18.02 14.77
CA THR A 221 1.16 17.87 15.45
C THR A 221 2.33 18.57 14.75
N CYS A 222 2.51 18.37 13.44
CA CYS A 222 3.61 19.00 12.70
C CYS A 222 3.31 20.47 12.40
N TYR A 223 2.05 20.80 12.09
CA TYR A 223 1.62 22.15 11.69
C TYR A 223 1.87 23.21 12.78
N GLY A 224 1.87 22.80 14.05
CA GLY A 224 2.16 23.71 15.17
C GLY A 224 3.65 23.91 15.47
N ARG A 225 4.56 23.24 14.76
CA ARG A 225 6.00 23.26 15.06
C ARG A 225 6.73 24.29 14.20
N PRO A 226 7.52 25.21 14.79
CA PRO A 226 8.22 26.27 14.03
C PRO A 226 9.35 25.74 13.15
N ASN A 227 9.87 24.54 13.44
CA ASN A 227 10.93 23.87 12.69
C ASN A 227 10.40 22.96 11.56
N PHE A 228 9.09 22.96 11.28
CA PHE A 228 8.50 22.18 10.20
C PHE A 228 7.96 23.07 9.09
N GLU A 229 8.39 22.82 7.86
CA GLU A 229 7.92 23.50 6.67
C GLU A 229 7.34 22.49 5.67
N MET A 230 6.31 22.91 4.92
CA MET A 230 5.63 22.03 3.98
C MET A 230 5.27 22.76 2.69
N TRP A 231 5.74 22.22 1.57
CA TRP A 231 5.43 22.68 0.24
C TRP A 231 4.48 21.67 -0.42
N THR A 232 3.23 22.08 -0.66
CA THR A 232 2.21 21.29 -1.37
C THR A 232 1.99 21.82 -2.78
N GLY A 233 1.57 20.97 -3.72
CA GLY A 233 1.55 21.33 -5.14
C GLY A 233 2.96 21.49 -5.72
N ALA A 234 3.96 20.93 -5.02
CA ALA A 234 5.37 21.11 -5.30
C ALA A 234 5.99 19.75 -5.61
N GLN A 235 6.52 19.57 -6.82
CA GLN A 235 7.02 18.29 -7.29
C GLN A 235 8.54 18.31 -7.40
N ALA A 236 9.21 17.40 -6.69
CA ALA A 236 10.64 17.15 -6.87
C ALA A 236 10.91 16.68 -8.31
N SER A 237 11.89 17.31 -8.96
CA SER A 237 12.28 16.98 -10.35
C SER A 237 13.63 16.30 -10.46
N ARG A 238 14.56 16.62 -9.55
CA ARG A 238 15.92 16.11 -9.59
C ARG A 238 16.59 16.22 -8.22
N LEU A 239 17.35 15.21 -7.82
CA LEU A 239 18.22 15.25 -6.65
C LEU A 239 19.53 15.96 -6.98
N LEU A 240 20.07 16.69 -6.01
CA LEU A 240 21.36 17.38 -6.14
C LEU A 240 22.45 16.48 -5.59
N LEU A 241 23.39 16.08 -6.44
CA LEU A 241 24.50 15.20 -6.09
C LEU A 241 25.82 15.95 -6.20
N GLU A 242 26.68 15.78 -5.20
CA GLU A 242 28.01 16.37 -5.15
C GLU A 242 29.06 15.27 -4.89
N THR A 243 30.14 15.30 -5.67
CA THR A 243 31.32 14.48 -5.41
C THR A 243 32.14 15.14 -4.30
N GLN A 244 32.35 14.41 -3.22
CA GLN A 244 33.15 14.83 -2.07
C GLN A 244 34.65 14.74 -2.39
N PRO A 245 35.54 15.39 -1.61
CA PRO A 245 36.99 15.37 -1.85
C PRO A 245 37.62 13.97 -1.86
N ASP A 246 37.01 13.00 -1.17
CA ASP A 246 37.43 11.59 -1.13
C ASP A 246 36.89 10.75 -2.32
N GLY A 247 36.17 11.39 -3.25
CA GLY A 247 35.54 10.74 -4.40
C GLY A 247 34.18 10.10 -4.11
N SER A 248 33.70 10.12 -2.86
CA SER A 248 32.36 9.64 -2.51
C SER A 248 31.27 10.60 -3.00
N SER A 249 30.04 10.11 -3.10
CA SER A 249 28.88 10.90 -3.57
C SER A 249 27.97 11.28 -2.41
N ARG A 250 27.49 12.52 -2.38
CA ARG A 250 26.54 13.03 -1.39
C ARG A 250 25.33 13.67 -2.06
N CYS A 251 24.15 13.36 -1.57
CA CYS A 251 22.94 14.10 -1.91
C CYS A 251 22.80 15.33 -1.02
N THR A 252 22.90 16.53 -1.60
CA THR A 252 22.89 17.81 -0.85
C THR A 252 21.57 18.56 -0.92
N GLY A 253 20.60 18.05 -1.67
CA GLY A 253 19.29 18.70 -1.77
C GLY A 253 18.44 18.19 -2.93
N VAL A 254 17.45 19.00 -3.30
CA VAL A 254 16.50 18.69 -4.37
C VAL A 254 16.08 19.95 -5.12
N GLU A 255 15.96 19.82 -6.44
CA GLU A 255 15.26 20.78 -7.29
C GLU A 255 13.76 20.46 -7.29
N VAL A 256 12.94 21.48 -7.05
CA VAL A 256 11.49 21.36 -6.89
C VAL A 256 10.80 22.32 -7.86
N TRP A 257 9.78 21.84 -8.58
CA TRP A 257 8.82 22.69 -9.26
C TRP A 257 7.72 23.10 -8.30
N ASN A 258 7.59 24.38 -7.96
CA ASN A 258 6.59 24.87 -7.00
C ASN A 258 5.20 25.16 -7.63
N GLY A 259 5.02 24.85 -8.93
CA GLY A 259 3.84 25.23 -9.71
C GLY A 259 4.09 26.36 -10.70
N HIS A 260 5.13 27.17 -10.47
CA HIS A 260 5.45 28.36 -11.25
C HIS A 260 6.91 28.40 -11.72
N GLU A 261 7.84 27.99 -10.86
CA GLU A 261 9.27 28.04 -11.12
C GLU A 261 10.02 26.87 -10.46
N ARG A 262 11.31 26.76 -10.81
CA ARG A 262 12.25 25.85 -10.14
C ARG A 262 12.81 26.52 -8.89
N VAL A 263 12.68 25.85 -7.76
CA VAL A 263 13.26 26.24 -6.48
C VAL A 263 14.20 25.14 -6.01
N THR A 264 15.34 25.53 -5.46
CA THR A 264 16.31 24.61 -4.87
C THR A 264 16.18 24.62 -3.35
N ALA A 265 16.08 23.44 -2.74
CA ALA A 265 16.15 23.24 -1.30
C ALA A 265 17.37 22.38 -0.95
N HIS A 266 18.14 22.80 0.05
CA HIS A 266 19.34 22.13 0.51
C HIS A 266 19.11 21.38 1.82
N ALA A 267 19.78 20.24 1.97
CA ALA A 267 19.70 19.36 3.14
C ALA A 267 21.08 19.27 3.85
N ALA A 268 21.14 19.71 5.10
CA ALA A 268 22.34 19.63 5.93
C ALA A 268 22.65 18.19 6.36
N HIS A 269 21.64 17.37 6.66
CA HIS A 269 21.84 15.95 7.01
C HIS A 269 21.51 15.03 5.82
N GLY A 270 20.36 15.21 5.16
CA GLY A 270 20.04 14.41 3.99
C GLY A 270 18.62 14.54 3.44
N VAL A 271 18.39 13.86 2.33
CA VAL A 271 17.14 13.76 1.59
C VAL A 271 16.56 12.36 1.75
N VAL A 272 15.28 12.27 2.07
CA VAL A 272 14.54 11.01 2.24
C VAL A 272 13.42 10.95 1.20
N LEU A 273 13.51 9.97 0.30
CA LEU A 273 12.47 9.69 -0.68
C LEU A 273 11.38 8.85 -0.02
N SER A 274 10.16 9.38 -0.01
CA SER A 274 8.93 8.74 0.44
C SER A 274 7.84 8.87 -0.62
N ALA A 275 8.25 8.90 -1.89
CA ALA A 275 7.39 9.14 -3.04
C ALA A 275 6.66 7.87 -3.52
N GLY A 276 6.95 6.72 -2.91
CA GLY A 276 6.31 5.43 -3.16
C GLY A 276 6.98 4.64 -4.27
N ALA A 277 6.56 3.38 -4.41
CA ALA A 277 7.11 2.38 -5.35
C ALA A 277 6.95 2.71 -6.86
N VAL A 278 6.49 3.91 -7.21
CA VAL A 278 6.43 4.38 -8.61
C VAL A 278 7.28 5.64 -8.77
N ASN A 279 7.09 6.63 -7.91
CA ASN A 279 7.75 7.92 -8.09
C ASN A 279 9.16 7.97 -7.49
N SER A 280 9.47 7.17 -6.47
CA SER A 280 10.84 7.06 -5.92
C SER A 280 11.85 6.53 -6.94
N PRO A 281 11.62 5.38 -7.63
CA PRO A 281 12.54 4.93 -8.68
C PRO A 281 12.58 5.91 -9.87
N GLN A 282 11.46 6.55 -10.23
CA GLN A 282 11.43 7.55 -11.29
C GLN A 282 12.34 8.75 -10.95
N LEU A 283 12.25 9.29 -9.73
CA LEU A 283 13.07 10.41 -9.30
C LEU A 283 14.56 10.04 -9.27
N LEU A 284 14.91 8.84 -8.81
CA LEU A 284 16.28 8.34 -8.89
C LEU A 284 16.78 8.29 -10.34
N GLN A 285 15.99 7.71 -11.25
CA GLN A 285 16.33 7.63 -12.67
C GLN A 285 16.51 9.03 -13.29
N LEU A 286 15.59 9.97 -13.04
CA LEU A 286 15.69 11.37 -13.51
C LEU A 286 16.89 12.13 -12.93
N SER A 287 17.45 11.62 -11.83
CA SER A 287 18.63 12.17 -11.14
C SER A 287 19.94 11.47 -11.54
N GLY A 288 19.90 10.58 -12.55
CA GLY A 288 21.09 9.87 -13.01
C GLY A 288 21.47 8.65 -12.17
N ILE A 289 20.58 8.17 -11.29
CA ILE A 289 20.76 6.96 -10.47
C ILE A 289 19.82 5.87 -10.98
N GLY A 290 20.35 4.85 -11.65
CA GLY A 290 19.54 3.76 -12.19
C GLY A 290 20.24 3.00 -13.31
N PRO A 291 19.51 2.18 -14.12
CA PRO A 291 20.11 1.38 -15.18
C PRO A 291 20.78 2.26 -16.24
N GLY A 292 22.11 2.20 -16.36
CA GLY A 292 22.89 3.13 -17.18
C GLY A 292 22.43 3.23 -18.63
N ALA A 293 22.12 2.09 -19.26
CA ALA A 293 21.63 2.04 -20.64
C ALA A 293 20.27 2.75 -20.81
N LEU A 294 19.35 2.61 -19.85
CA LEU A 294 18.05 3.29 -19.86
C LEU A 294 18.23 4.81 -19.75
N LEU A 295 19.10 5.25 -18.84
CA LEU A 295 19.38 6.67 -18.62
C LEU A 295 19.96 7.32 -19.87
N GLN A 296 20.96 6.67 -20.48
CA GLN A 296 21.59 7.13 -21.72
C GLN A 296 20.60 7.20 -22.89
N ALA A 297 19.71 6.22 -23.02
CA ALA A 297 18.67 6.22 -24.05
C ALA A 297 17.72 7.43 -23.96
N HIS A 298 17.57 8.02 -22.77
CA HIS A 298 16.77 9.23 -22.54
C HIS A 298 17.60 10.51 -22.40
N GLY A 299 18.90 10.47 -22.72
CA GLY A 299 19.79 11.63 -22.67
C GLY A 299 20.12 12.09 -21.24
N ILE A 300 20.03 11.22 -20.25
CA ILE A 300 20.35 11.49 -18.85
C ILE A 300 21.76 10.99 -18.55
N GLY A 301 22.59 11.85 -17.96
CA GLY A 301 23.92 11.47 -17.50
C GLY A 301 23.86 10.41 -16.39
N VAL A 302 24.70 9.38 -16.49
CA VAL A 302 24.78 8.31 -15.48
C VAL A 302 25.68 8.76 -14.35
N ALA A 303 25.10 9.14 -13.22
CA ALA A 303 25.85 9.42 -11.99
C ALA A 303 26.21 8.11 -11.27
N HIS A 304 25.23 7.21 -11.14
CA HIS A 304 25.39 5.90 -10.52
C HIS A 304 24.63 4.85 -11.33
N ASP A 305 25.35 3.89 -11.91
CA ASP A 305 24.73 2.74 -12.58
C ASP A 305 24.23 1.76 -11.52
N LEU A 306 22.91 1.71 -11.36
CA LEU A 306 22.24 0.91 -10.35
C LEU A 306 21.04 0.20 -10.99
N PRO A 307 21.27 -0.95 -11.66
CA PRO A 307 20.26 -1.61 -12.48
C PRO A 307 19.03 -2.09 -11.69
N GLY A 308 19.13 -2.21 -10.37
CA GLY A 308 18.00 -2.51 -9.49
C GLY A 308 16.94 -1.40 -9.41
N VAL A 309 17.28 -0.14 -9.75
CA VAL A 309 16.33 0.99 -9.63
C VAL A 309 15.20 0.85 -10.65
N GLY A 310 13.99 0.67 -10.12
CA GLY A 310 12.79 0.43 -10.90
C GLY A 310 12.58 -1.03 -11.30
N ALA A 311 13.48 -1.96 -10.95
CA ALA A 311 13.28 -3.40 -11.15
C ALA A 311 12.47 -4.01 -10.01
N ASN A 312 12.19 -5.33 -10.03
CA ASN A 312 11.56 -6.05 -8.92
C ASN A 312 10.18 -5.49 -8.48
N LEU A 313 9.44 -4.84 -9.39
CA LEU A 313 8.07 -4.43 -9.09
C LEU A 313 7.24 -5.67 -8.76
N GLN A 314 6.64 -5.67 -7.58
CA GLN A 314 5.73 -6.70 -7.11
C GLN A 314 4.40 -6.05 -6.74
N ASP A 315 3.30 -6.75 -7.00
CA ASP A 315 1.98 -6.27 -6.66
C ASP A 315 1.01 -7.46 -6.53
N HIS A 316 -0.04 -7.29 -5.74
CA HIS A 316 -1.11 -8.28 -5.64
C HIS A 316 -2.11 -8.08 -6.79
N LEU A 317 -2.29 -9.13 -7.59
CA LEU A 317 -3.32 -9.21 -8.61
C LEU A 317 -4.55 -9.91 -8.01
N GLN A 318 -5.71 -9.25 -8.04
CA GLN A 318 -6.97 -9.85 -7.59
C GLN A 318 -7.80 -10.35 -8.76
N ILE A 319 -8.25 -11.60 -8.66
CA ILE A 319 -9.16 -12.25 -9.58
C ILE A 319 -10.58 -12.10 -9.03
N ARG A 320 -11.47 -11.45 -9.79
CA ARG A 320 -12.78 -11.02 -9.31
C ARG A 320 -13.88 -12.01 -9.71
N ALA A 321 -14.08 -13.06 -8.90
CA ALA A 321 -15.20 -13.97 -9.11
C ALA A 321 -16.52 -13.34 -8.62
N VAL A 322 -17.54 -13.34 -9.46
CA VAL A 322 -18.85 -12.71 -9.18
C VAL A 322 -19.92 -13.78 -9.13
N PHE A 323 -20.76 -13.75 -8.09
CA PHE A 323 -21.87 -14.66 -7.91
C PHE A 323 -23.17 -13.89 -7.71
N LYS A 324 -24.19 -14.16 -8.54
CA LYS A 324 -25.54 -13.67 -8.31
C LYS A 324 -26.14 -14.38 -7.11
N VAL A 325 -26.98 -13.68 -6.35
CA VAL A 325 -27.67 -14.25 -5.18
C VAL A 325 -29.14 -13.87 -5.16
N ASN A 326 -29.93 -14.68 -4.48
CA ASN A 326 -31.37 -14.54 -4.33
C ASN A 326 -31.76 -14.39 -2.86
N GLY A 327 -32.85 -13.66 -2.59
CA GLY A 327 -33.43 -13.58 -1.24
C GLY A 327 -32.60 -12.82 -0.20
N VAL A 328 -31.57 -12.07 -0.60
CA VAL A 328 -30.74 -11.25 0.30
C VAL A 328 -30.46 -9.85 -0.28
N PRO A 329 -30.62 -8.77 0.52
CA PRO A 329 -30.23 -7.43 0.09
C PRO A 329 -28.71 -7.35 -0.15
N THR A 330 -28.33 -6.66 -1.22
CA THR A 330 -26.95 -6.34 -1.56
C THR A 330 -26.83 -4.85 -1.82
N LEU A 331 -25.62 -4.31 -1.90
CA LEU A 331 -25.46 -2.89 -2.19
C LEU A 331 -26.02 -2.54 -3.59
N ASN A 332 -25.96 -3.47 -4.54
CA ASN A 332 -26.49 -3.33 -5.89
C ASN A 332 -27.97 -2.93 -5.89
N THR A 333 -28.79 -3.56 -5.05
CA THR A 333 -30.23 -3.27 -4.99
C THR A 333 -30.55 -2.05 -4.12
N LEU A 334 -29.80 -1.83 -3.04
CA LEU A 334 -30.02 -0.70 -2.13
C LEU A 334 -29.65 0.66 -2.73
N ALA A 335 -28.64 0.71 -3.61
CA ALA A 335 -28.22 1.93 -4.30
C ALA A 335 -29.02 2.19 -5.61
N GLY A 336 -29.94 1.29 -5.98
CA GLY A 336 -30.63 1.27 -7.27
C GLY A 336 -31.72 2.35 -7.45
N ASN A 337 -32.18 3.02 -6.38
CA ASN A 337 -33.16 4.10 -6.48
C ASN A 337 -32.84 5.31 -5.57
N LEU A 338 -33.45 6.46 -5.88
CA LEU A 338 -33.17 7.74 -5.21
C LEU A 338 -33.52 7.71 -3.71
N TRP A 339 -34.60 7.03 -3.33
CA TRP A 339 -35.01 6.88 -1.93
C TRP A 339 -34.02 6.06 -1.10
N GLY A 340 -33.49 4.96 -1.68
CA GLY A 340 -32.43 4.14 -1.08
C GLY A 340 -31.16 4.96 -0.85
N ARG A 341 -30.74 5.75 -1.86
CA ARG A 341 -29.60 6.66 -1.73
C ARG A 341 -29.81 7.73 -0.65
N ALA A 342 -31.01 8.32 -0.58
CA ALA A 342 -31.35 9.31 0.44
C ALA A 342 -31.30 8.71 1.87
N ARG A 343 -31.84 7.50 2.06
CA ARG A 343 -31.78 6.78 3.34
C ARG A 343 -30.34 6.47 3.76
N ILE A 344 -29.51 6.02 2.81
CA ILE A 344 -28.08 5.76 3.03
C ILE A 344 -27.36 7.05 3.47
N GLY A 345 -27.63 8.18 2.80
CA GLY A 345 -27.07 9.48 3.17
C GLY A 345 -27.50 9.94 4.55
N LEU A 346 -28.79 9.80 4.88
CA LEU A 346 -29.34 10.20 6.17
C LEU A 346 -28.79 9.36 7.33
N GLU A 347 -28.66 8.04 7.14
CA GLU A 347 -28.04 7.16 8.15
C GLU A 347 -26.61 7.61 8.47
N TYR A 348 -25.81 7.91 7.44
CA TYR A 348 -24.45 8.38 7.63
C TYR A 348 -24.37 9.75 8.30
N ALA A 349 -25.24 10.68 7.91
CA ALA A 349 -25.31 12.01 8.52
C ALA A 349 -25.63 11.95 10.02
N LEU A 350 -26.55 11.06 10.42
CA LEU A 350 -27.01 10.94 11.81
C LEU A 350 -26.12 10.03 12.68
N LYS A 351 -25.70 8.88 12.14
CA LYS A 351 -25.06 7.79 12.91
C LYS A 351 -23.62 7.51 12.51
N ARG A 352 -23.18 7.99 11.35
CA ARG A 352 -21.88 7.66 10.74
C ARG A 352 -21.67 6.14 10.68
N SER A 353 -22.72 5.45 10.25
CA SER A 353 -22.80 4.01 9.99
C SER A 353 -23.37 3.77 8.59
N GLY A 354 -23.56 2.51 8.22
CA GLY A 354 -24.19 2.17 6.95
C GLY A 354 -23.23 2.25 5.75
N PRO A 355 -23.76 2.11 4.52
CA PRO A 355 -22.95 1.97 3.30
C PRO A 355 -21.95 3.11 3.02
N MET A 356 -22.20 4.33 3.48
CA MET A 356 -21.24 5.44 3.30
C MET A 356 -19.97 5.29 4.16
N SER A 357 -20.04 4.54 5.26
CA SER A 357 -18.91 4.22 6.14
C SER A 357 -18.12 2.98 5.68
N MET A 358 -18.57 2.34 4.60
CA MET A 358 -18.04 1.08 4.08
C MET A 358 -16.63 1.26 3.49
N ALA A 359 -15.69 0.41 3.91
CA ALA A 359 -14.45 0.14 3.19
C ALA A 359 -14.74 -0.75 1.98
N PRO A 360 -14.01 -0.64 0.85
CA PRO A 360 -14.27 -1.41 -0.37
C PRO A 360 -14.48 -2.91 -0.11
N SER A 361 -13.67 -3.49 0.78
CA SER A 361 -13.73 -4.90 1.17
C SER A 361 -14.03 -5.02 2.65
N GLN A 362 -15.03 -5.83 2.99
CA GLN A 362 -15.53 -5.93 4.36
C GLN A 362 -15.06 -7.22 5.05
N LEU A 363 -15.26 -8.36 4.39
CA LEU A 363 -14.86 -9.67 4.89
C LEU A 363 -13.57 -10.13 4.21
N GLY A 364 -12.64 -10.64 5.02
CA GLY A 364 -11.39 -11.25 4.59
C GLY A 364 -11.36 -12.75 4.84
N ALA A 365 -10.65 -13.48 4.00
CA ALA A 365 -10.24 -14.84 4.30
C ALA A 365 -8.82 -15.09 3.81
N PHE A 366 -8.01 -15.80 4.59
CA PHE A 366 -6.67 -16.21 4.21
C PHE A 366 -6.55 -17.71 4.29
N THR A 367 -6.12 -18.33 3.20
CA THR A 367 -6.01 -19.78 3.10
C THR A 367 -4.94 -20.18 2.08
N ARG A 368 -4.78 -21.48 1.91
CA ARG A 368 -3.86 -22.09 0.97
C ARG A 368 -4.55 -22.32 -0.37
N SER A 369 -3.82 -22.05 -1.46
CA SER A 369 -4.26 -22.40 -2.83
C SER A 369 -4.33 -23.91 -3.05
N ALA A 370 -3.38 -24.66 -2.47
CA ALA A 370 -3.33 -26.11 -2.52
C ALA A 370 -2.88 -26.70 -1.16
N PRO A 371 -3.22 -27.96 -0.83
CA PRO A 371 -2.92 -28.56 0.47
C PRO A 371 -1.42 -28.67 0.82
N ASP A 372 -0.57 -28.75 -0.19
CA ASP A 372 0.90 -28.85 -0.09
C ASP A 372 1.57 -27.50 0.19
N ARG A 373 0.84 -26.38 0.07
CA ARG A 373 1.38 -25.06 0.42
C ARG A 373 1.65 -25.00 1.93
N PRO A 374 2.86 -24.61 2.35
CA PRO A 374 3.21 -24.62 3.78
C PRO A 374 2.47 -23.53 4.58
N HIS A 375 2.01 -22.46 3.93
CA HIS A 375 1.37 -21.32 4.59
C HIS A 375 0.27 -20.72 3.70
N PRO A 376 -0.67 -19.94 4.27
CA PRO A 376 -1.69 -19.24 3.49
C PRO A 376 -1.05 -18.30 2.47
N ASN A 377 -1.36 -18.53 1.19
CA ASN A 377 -0.87 -17.72 0.08
C ASN A 377 -2.01 -17.05 -0.71
N LEU A 378 -3.26 -17.25 -0.30
CA LEU A 378 -4.44 -16.57 -0.85
C LEU A 378 -4.98 -15.56 0.15
N GLN A 379 -5.36 -14.38 -0.33
CA GLN A 379 -6.18 -13.42 0.39
C GLN A 379 -7.48 -13.16 -0.36
N TYR A 380 -8.59 -13.28 0.34
CA TYR A 380 -9.92 -12.95 -0.13
C TYR A 380 -10.34 -11.56 0.33
N HIS A 381 -11.00 -10.85 -0.56
CA HIS A 381 -11.72 -9.62 -0.33
C HIS A 381 -13.17 -9.81 -0.80
N VAL A 382 -14.06 -10.06 0.15
CA VAL A 382 -15.47 -10.35 -0.16
C VAL A 382 -16.32 -9.11 0.06
N GLN A 383 -17.13 -8.80 -0.96
CA GLN A 383 -17.92 -7.58 -1.05
C GLN A 383 -19.37 -7.93 -1.38
N PRO A 384 -20.37 -7.28 -0.76
CA PRO A 384 -21.78 -7.54 -1.03
C PRO A 384 -22.26 -6.72 -2.25
N LEU A 385 -21.40 -6.61 -3.26
CA LEU A 385 -21.64 -5.84 -4.47
C LEU A 385 -20.95 -6.47 -5.68
N SER A 386 -21.37 -6.10 -6.88
CA SER A 386 -20.68 -6.44 -8.13
C SER A 386 -20.76 -5.33 -9.19
N LEU A 387 -19.72 -5.26 -10.01
CA LEU A 387 -19.48 -4.29 -11.10
C LEU A 387 -18.43 -4.87 -12.07
N ASP A 388 -18.41 -4.39 -13.31
CA ASP A 388 -17.53 -4.87 -14.37
C ASP A 388 -16.05 -4.56 -14.10
N ALA A 389 -15.70 -3.28 -13.95
CA ALA A 389 -14.38 -2.83 -13.49
C ALA A 389 -14.48 -1.71 -12.44
N PHE A 390 -13.50 -1.62 -11.53
CA PHE A 390 -13.52 -0.59 -10.48
C PHE A 390 -13.69 0.84 -11.05
N GLY A 391 -14.72 1.53 -10.57
CA GLY A 391 -15.12 2.86 -11.05
C GLY A 391 -16.30 2.84 -12.04
N GLU A 392 -16.78 1.66 -12.44
CA GLU A 392 -17.98 1.50 -13.27
C GLU A 392 -19.26 1.28 -12.42
N PRO A 393 -20.46 1.47 -13.01
CA PRO A 393 -21.72 1.28 -12.30
C PRO A 393 -21.90 -0.14 -11.73
N LEU A 394 -22.66 -0.23 -10.64
CA LEU A 394 -23.08 -1.52 -10.07
C LEU A 394 -23.99 -2.27 -11.04
N HIS A 395 -23.87 -3.60 -11.11
CA HIS A 395 -24.83 -4.42 -11.85
C HIS A 395 -26.25 -4.27 -11.27
N ALA A 396 -27.27 -4.44 -12.12
CA ALA A 396 -28.68 -4.28 -11.74
C ALA A 396 -29.27 -5.47 -10.95
N PHE A 397 -28.49 -6.51 -10.68
CA PHE A 397 -28.92 -7.71 -9.96
C PHE A 397 -28.20 -7.84 -8.60
N PRO A 398 -28.79 -8.56 -7.62
CA PRO A 398 -28.12 -8.84 -6.37
C PRO A 398 -26.96 -9.81 -6.59
N ALA A 399 -25.80 -9.46 -6.04
CA ALA A 399 -24.59 -10.27 -6.16
C ALA A 399 -23.59 -9.95 -5.04
N PHE A 400 -22.69 -10.89 -4.80
CA PHE A 400 -21.44 -10.64 -4.08
C PHE A 400 -20.25 -10.90 -5.02
N THR A 401 -19.13 -10.24 -4.72
CA THR A 401 -17.84 -10.49 -5.36
C THR A 401 -16.92 -11.12 -4.33
N ALA A 402 -16.35 -12.28 -4.65
CA ALA A 402 -15.27 -12.91 -3.89
C ALA A 402 -13.97 -12.69 -4.68
N SER A 403 -13.28 -11.58 -4.40
CA SER A 403 -12.01 -11.29 -5.05
C SER A 403 -10.90 -12.03 -4.33
N VAL A 404 -10.04 -12.74 -5.05
CA VAL A 404 -8.93 -13.51 -4.47
C VAL A 404 -7.61 -13.11 -5.11
N CYS A 405 -6.55 -12.93 -4.32
CA CYS A 405 -5.21 -12.63 -4.82
C CYS A 405 -4.16 -13.62 -4.29
N ASN A 406 -3.15 -13.88 -5.12
CA ASN A 406 -1.91 -14.51 -4.68
C ASN A 406 -1.08 -13.49 -3.88
N LEU A 407 -0.75 -13.84 -2.64
CA LEU A 407 0.03 -13.01 -1.72
C LEU A 407 1.53 -13.13 -1.94
N ASN A 408 1.98 -14.16 -2.66
CA ASN A 408 3.39 -14.42 -2.90
C ASN A 408 3.61 -14.62 -4.41
N PRO A 409 3.30 -13.61 -5.26
CA PRO A 409 3.52 -13.73 -6.70
C PRO A 409 5.00 -13.85 -7.02
N THR A 410 5.32 -14.66 -8.01
CA THR A 410 6.70 -14.89 -8.49
C THR A 410 7.06 -14.00 -9.68
N SER A 411 6.06 -13.48 -10.40
CA SER A 411 6.26 -12.47 -11.43
C SER A 411 6.98 -11.23 -10.88
N ARG A 412 7.84 -10.61 -11.70
CA ARG A 412 8.58 -9.39 -11.36
C ARG A 412 8.50 -8.40 -12.52
N GLY A 413 8.03 -7.20 -12.21
CA GLY A 413 7.86 -6.12 -13.17
C GLY A 413 8.92 -5.02 -13.07
N THR A 414 8.66 -3.91 -13.77
CA THR A 414 9.52 -2.73 -13.79
C THR A 414 8.74 -1.40 -13.74
N VAL A 415 9.38 -0.35 -13.23
CA VAL A 415 9.00 1.06 -13.35
C VAL A 415 10.17 1.82 -13.99
N GLN A 416 9.98 2.37 -15.18
CA GLN A 416 11.04 3.02 -15.96
C GLN A 416 10.57 4.36 -16.51
N ILE A 417 11.44 5.36 -16.50
CA ILE A 417 11.21 6.62 -17.22
C ILE A 417 10.95 6.35 -18.71
N LYS A 418 10.12 7.20 -19.33
CA LYS A 418 9.89 7.22 -20.79
C LYS A 418 10.50 8.43 -21.47
N SER A 419 10.94 9.41 -20.68
CA SER A 419 11.52 10.67 -21.13
C SER A 419 12.32 11.30 -19.99
N PRO A 420 13.14 12.34 -20.26
CA PRO A 420 13.83 13.10 -19.22
C PRO A 420 12.93 14.12 -18.50
N ARG A 421 11.61 14.15 -18.76
CA ARG A 421 10.68 15.11 -18.18
C ARG A 421 10.02 14.55 -16.93
N PHE A 422 10.15 15.27 -15.82
CA PHE A 422 9.56 14.87 -14.53
C PHE A 422 8.02 14.84 -14.51
N GLN A 423 7.37 15.52 -15.46
CA GLN A 423 5.91 15.53 -15.59
C GLN A 423 5.35 14.29 -16.29
N ASP A 424 6.18 13.57 -17.05
CA ASP A 424 5.73 12.40 -17.78
C ASP A 424 5.60 11.20 -16.85
N ALA A 425 4.51 10.46 -16.96
CA ALA A 425 4.33 9.23 -16.21
C ALA A 425 5.38 8.19 -16.65
N PRO A 426 5.96 7.40 -15.72
CA PRO A 426 6.84 6.30 -16.09
C PRO A 426 6.06 5.17 -16.78
N ALA A 427 6.77 4.30 -17.50
CA ALA A 427 6.27 2.99 -17.91
C ALA A 427 6.17 2.10 -16.67
N ILE A 428 4.99 1.53 -16.41
CA ILE A 428 4.73 0.64 -15.27
C ILE A 428 4.34 -0.71 -15.84
N ALA A 429 5.21 -1.71 -15.75
CA ALA A 429 5.00 -3.03 -16.34
C ALA A 429 5.09 -4.10 -15.24
N PRO A 430 3.97 -4.46 -14.58
CA PRO A 430 3.98 -5.44 -13.48
C PRO A 430 4.31 -6.87 -13.91
N ARG A 431 4.04 -7.23 -15.18
CA ARG A 431 4.21 -8.59 -15.73
C ARG A 431 3.37 -9.63 -15.02
N TYR A 432 2.10 -9.31 -14.76
CA TYR A 432 1.18 -10.20 -14.06
C TYR A 432 1.05 -11.55 -14.76
N LEU A 433 0.95 -12.65 -13.99
CA LEU A 433 0.75 -14.01 -14.51
C LEU A 433 1.81 -14.45 -15.55
N SER A 434 3.00 -13.84 -15.52
CA SER A 434 4.08 -14.14 -16.46
C SER A 434 4.85 -15.42 -16.12
N THR A 435 4.62 -16.00 -14.95
CA THR A 435 5.25 -17.25 -14.51
C THR A 435 4.24 -18.42 -14.49
N PRO A 436 4.71 -19.67 -14.69
CA PRO A 436 3.87 -20.85 -14.54
C PRO A 436 3.25 -20.97 -13.14
N GLU A 437 3.99 -20.61 -12.09
CA GLU A 437 3.50 -20.68 -10.72
C GLU A 437 2.35 -19.71 -10.47
N ASP A 438 2.44 -18.46 -10.94
CA ASP A 438 1.37 -17.49 -10.74
C ASP A 438 0.10 -17.89 -11.48
N ARG A 439 0.24 -18.49 -12.68
CA ARG A 439 -0.88 -19.04 -13.45
C ARG A 439 -1.54 -20.23 -12.75
N GLN A 440 -0.76 -21.12 -12.17
CA GLN A 440 -1.30 -22.25 -11.39
C GLN A 440 -2.08 -21.75 -10.17
N VAL A 441 -1.50 -20.83 -9.38
CA VAL A 441 -2.18 -20.26 -8.21
C VAL A 441 -3.46 -19.52 -8.61
N ALA A 442 -3.47 -18.84 -9.77
CA ALA A 442 -4.68 -18.22 -10.29
C ALA A 442 -5.80 -19.25 -10.53
N ALA A 443 -5.50 -20.37 -11.21
CA ALA A 443 -6.46 -21.44 -11.44
C ALA A 443 -6.94 -22.09 -10.13
N ASP A 444 -6.01 -22.41 -9.23
CA ASP A 444 -6.34 -23.02 -7.93
C ASP A 444 -7.20 -22.12 -7.06
N SER A 445 -6.94 -20.80 -7.07
CA SER A 445 -7.73 -19.82 -6.31
C SER A 445 -9.19 -19.77 -6.75
N LEU A 446 -9.48 -19.93 -8.05
CA LEU A 446 -10.85 -20.01 -8.57
C LEU A 446 -11.54 -21.30 -8.11
N ARG A 447 -10.82 -22.43 -8.06
CA ARG A 447 -11.35 -23.70 -7.54
C ARG A 447 -11.65 -23.64 -6.05
N VAL A 448 -10.75 -23.05 -5.26
CA VAL A 448 -10.99 -22.80 -3.83
C VAL A 448 -12.23 -21.92 -3.64
N THR A 449 -12.38 -20.89 -4.47
CA THR A 449 -13.57 -20.00 -4.43
C THR A 449 -14.85 -20.78 -4.71
N ARG A 450 -14.89 -21.60 -5.77
CA ARG A 450 -16.04 -22.47 -6.08
C ARG A 450 -16.36 -23.42 -4.95
N ARG A 451 -15.34 -24.04 -4.33
CA ARG A 451 -15.50 -24.94 -3.18
C ARG A 451 -16.14 -24.24 -1.98
N ILE A 452 -15.75 -23.00 -1.68
CA ILE A 452 -16.37 -22.19 -0.61
C ILE A 452 -17.83 -21.90 -0.96
N VAL A 453 -18.10 -21.42 -2.18
CA VAL A 453 -19.46 -21.02 -2.58
C VAL A 453 -20.44 -22.20 -2.62
N ALA A 454 -19.95 -23.41 -2.88
CA ALA A 454 -20.75 -24.63 -2.89
C ALA A 454 -21.17 -25.13 -1.48
N GLN A 455 -20.69 -24.52 -0.39
CA GLN A 455 -20.98 -25.01 0.96
C GLN A 455 -22.43 -24.72 1.41
N PRO A 456 -23.00 -25.55 2.32
CA PRO A 456 -24.40 -25.44 2.75
C PRO A 456 -24.83 -24.06 3.26
N ALA A 457 -23.94 -23.29 3.89
CA ALA A 457 -24.26 -21.97 4.41
C ALA A 457 -24.71 -20.96 3.35
N LEU A 458 -24.28 -21.13 2.09
CA LEU A 458 -24.68 -20.25 0.98
C LEU A 458 -25.88 -20.80 0.17
N ALA A 459 -26.25 -22.06 0.35
CA ALA A 459 -27.35 -22.69 -0.38
C ALA A 459 -28.70 -21.93 -0.31
N PRO A 460 -29.10 -21.31 0.82
CA PRO A 460 -30.33 -20.51 0.88
C PRO A 460 -30.38 -19.35 -0.12
N TYR A 461 -29.22 -18.82 -0.52
CA TYR A 461 -29.11 -17.68 -1.43
C TYR A 461 -28.96 -18.09 -2.90
N ARG A 462 -28.93 -19.40 -3.21
CA ARG A 462 -28.84 -19.95 -4.57
C ARG A 462 -27.77 -19.24 -5.43
N PRO A 463 -26.48 -19.31 -5.04
CA PRO A 463 -25.43 -18.60 -5.74
C PRO A 463 -25.26 -19.14 -7.17
N GLU A 464 -25.22 -18.23 -8.15
CA GLU A 464 -24.94 -18.54 -9.56
C GLU A 464 -23.65 -17.82 -9.99
N GLU A 465 -22.66 -18.56 -10.47
CA GLU A 465 -21.40 -17.99 -10.95
C GLU A 465 -21.64 -17.17 -12.22
N TRP A 466 -21.44 -15.85 -12.13
CA TRP A 466 -21.55 -14.92 -13.25
C TRP A 466 -20.22 -14.69 -13.96
N LYS A 467 -19.12 -14.57 -13.20
CA LYS A 467 -17.76 -14.46 -13.72
C LYS A 467 -16.81 -15.32 -12.88
N PRO A 468 -15.87 -16.08 -13.49
CA PRO A 468 -15.64 -16.23 -14.94
C PRO A 468 -16.69 -17.07 -15.69
N GLY A 469 -17.44 -17.93 -15.00
CA GLY A 469 -18.46 -18.81 -15.59
C GLY A 469 -18.10 -20.29 -15.44
N THR A 470 -19.12 -21.15 -15.34
CA THR A 470 -18.95 -22.57 -14.98
C THR A 470 -18.40 -23.46 -16.09
N GLN A 471 -18.44 -23.01 -17.35
CA GLN A 471 -17.98 -23.77 -18.52
C GLN A 471 -16.45 -23.95 -18.60
N TYR A 472 -15.69 -23.36 -17.68
CA TYR A 472 -14.24 -23.35 -17.67
C TYR A 472 -13.69 -24.15 -16.49
N GLU A 473 -12.91 -25.19 -16.78
CA GLU A 473 -12.45 -26.16 -15.76
C GLU A 473 -10.95 -26.45 -15.81
N SER A 474 -10.32 -26.36 -17.00
CA SER A 474 -8.90 -26.64 -17.16
C SER A 474 -8.01 -25.56 -16.54
N ASP A 475 -6.78 -25.91 -16.16
CA ASP A 475 -5.81 -24.94 -15.63
C ASP A 475 -5.54 -23.81 -16.62
N GLU A 476 -5.43 -24.15 -17.90
CA GLU A 476 -5.16 -23.20 -18.96
C GLU A 476 -6.32 -22.22 -19.16
N ASP A 477 -7.56 -22.71 -19.19
CA ASP A 477 -8.75 -21.88 -19.32
C ASP A 477 -8.87 -20.92 -18.13
N LEU A 478 -8.74 -21.45 -16.90
CA LEU A 478 -8.87 -20.66 -15.68
C LEU A 478 -7.76 -19.60 -15.55
N ALA A 479 -6.52 -19.92 -15.91
CA ALA A 479 -5.42 -18.96 -15.92
C ALA A 479 -5.61 -17.86 -16.97
N ARG A 480 -6.07 -18.21 -18.18
CA ARG A 480 -6.37 -17.22 -19.23
C ARG A 480 -7.49 -16.28 -18.79
N LEU A 481 -8.56 -16.83 -18.22
CA LEU A 481 -9.71 -16.05 -17.74
C LEU A 481 -9.37 -15.18 -16.54
N ALA A 482 -8.46 -15.63 -15.68
CA ALA A 482 -7.91 -14.78 -14.64
C ALA A 482 -7.35 -13.50 -15.26
N GLY A 483 -6.62 -13.58 -16.39
CA GLY A 483 -6.17 -12.41 -17.15
C GLY A 483 -7.31 -11.49 -17.64
N ASP A 484 -8.48 -12.04 -17.98
CA ASP A 484 -9.65 -11.28 -18.47
C ASP A 484 -10.43 -10.55 -17.37
N ILE A 485 -10.44 -11.09 -16.14
CA ILE A 485 -11.25 -10.55 -15.04
C ILE A 485 -10.42 -9.94 -13.92
N ALA A 486 -9.11 -10.15 -13.92
CA ALA A 486 -8.24 -9.63 -12.89
C ALA A 486 -8.05 -8.12 -13.01
N THR A 487 -7.70 -7.55 -11.88
CA THR A 487 -7.22 -6.18 -11.74
C THR A 487 -6.21 -6.13 -10.59
N THR A 488 -5.42 -5.07 -10.50
CA THR A 488 -4.55 -4.85 -9.35
C THR A 488 -5.38 -4.54 -8.10
N ILE A 489 -4.89 -4.92 -6.91
CA ILE A 489 -5.41 -4.40 -5.63
C ILE A 489 -4.51 -3.30 -5.02
N PHE A 490 -3.61 -2.77 -5.85
CA PHE A 490 -2.86 -1.53 -5.66
C PHE A 490 -1.83 -1.55 -4.53
N HIS A 491 -1.06 -2.64 -4.45
CA HIS A 491 0.03 -2.86 -3.50
C HIS A 491 1.42 -2.93 -4.16
N PRO A 492 1.84 -1.97 -5.02
CA PRO A 492 3.18 -1.96 -5.59
C PRO A 492 4.25 -1.84 -4.51
N VAL A 493 5.28 -2.68 -4.62
CA VAL A 493 6.49 -2.67 -3.77
C VAL A 493 7.74 -3.03 -4.59
N GLY A 494 8.92 -2.94 -3.95
CA GLY A 494 10.14 -3.60 -4.43
C GLY A 494 10.96 -2.88 -5.49
N THR A 495 10.49 -1.74 -6.01
CA THR A 495 11.17 -0.96 -7.06
C THR A 495 12.46 -0.29 -6.64
N THR A 496 12.74 -0.25 -5.35
CA THR A 496 13.99 0.24 -4.76
C THR A 496 14.38 -0.72 -3.63
N ARG A 497 14.34 -2.03 -3.87
CA ARG A 497 14.47 -3.03 -2.81
C ARG A 497 15.77 -2.89 -2.02
N MET A 498 15.68 -3.12 -0.71
CA MET A 498 16.84 -3.43 0.11
C MET A 498 17.35 -4.85 -0.18
N GLY A 499 18.62 -5.10 0.13
CA GLY A 499 19.23 -6.42 0.02
C GLY A 499 20.58 -6.47 0.71
N ALA A 500 21.12 -7.68 0.83
CA ALA A 500 22.42 -7.96 1.45
C ALA A 500 23.57 -7.24 0.74
N ASP A 501 24.69 -7.08 1.44
CA ASP A 501 25.89 -6.54 0.83
C ASP A 501 26.40 -7.45 -0.29
N GLY A 502 26.78 -6.82 -1.41
CA GLY A 502 27.17 -7.52 -2.62
C GLY A 502 26.02 -7.99 -3.52
N ASP A 503 24.75 -7.79 -3.13
CA ASP A 503 23.60 -8.08 -4.00
C ASP A 503 23.53 -7.06 -5.16
N PRO A 504 23.75 -7.49 -6.42
CA PRO A 504 23.80 -6.58 -7.57
C PRO A 504 22.44 -5.97 -7.93
N GLY A 505 21.34 -6.54 -7.46
CA GLY A 505 19.99 -6.01 -7.68
C GLY A 505 19.46 -5.17 -6.52
N ALA A 506 20.20 -5.04 -5.41
CA ALA A 506 19.79 -4.21 -4.29
C ALA A 506 20.03 -2.73 -4.58
N VAL A 507 18.99 -1.91 -4.35
CA VAL A 507 19.08 -0.45 -4.45
C VAL A 507 19.46 0.17 -3.12
N LEU A 508 19.01 -0.47 -2.05
CA LEU A 508 19.24 -0.02 -0.68
C LEU A 508 20.05 -1.06 0.10
N ASP A 509 20.73 -0.61 1.13
CA ASP A 509 21.19 -1.49 2.19
C ASP A 509 20.07 -1.76 3.22
N ALA A 510 20.39 -2.56 4.26
CA ALA A 510 19.44 -2.90 5.32
C ALA A 510 18.96 -1.69 6.15
N ARG A 511 19.67 -0.56 6.09
CA ARG A 511 19.32 0.72 6.74
C ARG A 511 18.69 1.74 5.79
N LEU A 512 18.27 1.28 4.61
CA LEU A 512 17.54 2.05 3.61
C LEU A 512 18.35 3.20 2.98
N ARG A 513 19.69 3.13 3.06
CA ARG A 513 20.61 4.05 2.39
C ARG A 513 20.75 3.65 0.93
N VAL A 514 20.71 4.62 0.02
CA VAL A 514 20.85 4.35 -1.42
C VAL A 514 22.29 3.94 -1.72
N ARG A 515 22.46 2.79 -2.37
CA ARG A 515 23.78 2.27 -2.80
C ARG A 515 24.32 3.11 -3.96
N ASP A 516 25.64 3.19 -4.08
CA ASP A 516 26.32 3.97 -5.14
C ASP A 516 26.71 3.14 -6.39
N GLY A 517 26.41 1.83 -6.37
CA GLY A 517 26.78 0.87 -7.41
C GLY A 517 28.24 0.39 -7.36
N ARG A 518 29.04 0.85 -6.39
CA ARG A 518 30.49 0.61 -6.26
C ARG A 518 30.88 0.00 -4.91
N GLY A 519 29.91 -0.54 -4.18
CA GLY A 519 30.10 -1.13 -2.86
C GLY A 519 29.90 -0.17 -1.69
N GLY A 520 29.58 1.10 -1.96
CA GLY A 520 29.27 2.12 -0.96
C GLY A 520 27.80 2.59 -1.00
N THR A 521 27.56 3.73 -0.37
CA THR A 521 26.26 4.41 -0.33
C THR A 521 26.41 5.88 -0.69
N ILE A 522 25.39 6.45 -1.33
CA ILE A 522 25.29 7.89 -1.54
C ILE A 522 24.95 8.54 -0.19
N ALA A 523 25.89 9.32 0.34
CA ALA A 523 25.75 9.96 1.64
C ALA A 523 24.54 10.91 1.66
N GLY A 524 23.78 10.90 2.75
CA GLY A 524 22.60 11.75 2.91
C GLY A 524 21.43 11.39 1.99
N LEU A 525 21.37 10.19 1.41
CA LEU A 525 20.25 9.75 0.56
C LEU A 525 19.62 8.43 1.05
N ARG A 526 18.30 8.44 1.27
CA ARG A 526 17.51 7.25 1.63
C ARG A 526 16.23 7.13 0.83
N VAL A 527 15.73 5.90 0.68
CA VAL A 527 14.36 5.63 0.24
C VAL A 527 13.61 4.91 1.35
N VAL A 528 12.57 5.55 1.87
CA VAL A 528 11.74 5.06 2.97
C VAL A 528 10.29 5.06 2.51
N ASP A 529 9.92 4.02 1.78
CA ASP A 529 8.56 3.74 1.35
C ASP A 529 8.38 2.27 0.94
N ALA A 530 7.24 1.92 0.33
CA ALA A 530 6.92 0.57 -0.08
C ALA A 530 7.88 -0.02 -1.14
N GLY A 531 8.58 0.82 -1.91
CA GLY A 531 9.59 0.40 -2.87
C GLY A 531 10.78 -0.32 -2.21
N ALA A 532 11.03 -0.08 -0.91
CA ALA A 532 12.14 -0.68 -0.18
C ALA A 532 11.97 -2.18 0.11
N MET A 533 10.76 -2.71 0.08
CA MET A 533 10.49 -4.11 0.46
C MET A 533 11.17 -5.10 -0.51
N PRO A 534 11.99 -6.06 -0.05
CA PRO A 534 12.60 -7.05 -0.96
C PRO A 534 11.54 -7.98 -1.58
N THR A 535 10.57 -8.40 -0.77
CA THR A 535 9.38 -9.13 -1.19
C THR A 535 8.12 -8.47 -0.64
N ILE A 536 7.02 -8.58 -1.37
CA ILE A 536 5.71 -8.11 -0.90
C ILE A 536 5.25 -8.91 0.33
N THR A 537 4.68 -8.20 1.31
CA THR A 537 4.10 -8.82 2.50
C THR A 537 2.79 -9.53 2.18
N SER A 538 2.47 -10.59 2.92
CA SER A 538 1.23 -11.38 2.81
C SER A 538 -0.01 -10.63 3.33
N GLY A 539 -0.37 -9.52 2.69
CA GLY A 539 -1.52 -8.67 3.02
C GLY A 539 -1.41 -7.27 2.39
N ASN A 540 -2.16 -6.30 2.91
CA ASN A 540 -2.09 -4.91 2.45
C ASN A 540 -0.81 -4.20 2.92
N THR A 541 -0.23 -3.34 2.07
CA THR A 541 1.14 -2.81 2.26
C THR A 541 1.23 -1.48 3.02
N ASN A 542 0.10 -0.89 3.43
CA ASN A 542 0.08 0.40 4.11
C ASN A 542 0.76 0.36 5.50
N SER A 543 0.38 -0.58 6.35
CA SER A 543 0.96 -0.70 7.70
C SER A 543 2.43 -1.15 7.66
N PRO A 544 2.85 -2.11 6.81
CA PRO A 544 4.27 -2.43 6.63
C PRO A 544 5.10 -1.20 6.22
N THR A 545 4.54 -0.30 5.40
CA THR A 545 5.21 0.97 5.04
C THR A 545 5.37 1.92 6.25
N LEU A 546 4.37 1.98 7.15
CA LEU A 546 4.49 2.75 8.39
C LEU A 546 5.55 2.15 9.33
N MET A 547 5.63 0.82 9.42
CA MET A 547 6.66 0.13 10.21
C MET A 547 8.06 0.44 9.70
N ILE A 548 8.28 0.39 8.39
CA ILE A 548 9.55 0.78 7.75
C ILE A 548 9.91 2.23 8.12
N ALA A 549 8.93 3.14 8.08
CA ALA A 549 9.12 4.54 8.42
C ALA A 549 9.47 4.76 9.92
N GLU A 550 8.88 3.99 10.84
CA GLU A 550 9.23 4.04 12.27
C GLU A 550 10.68 3.64 12.51
N LYS A 551 11.15 2.54 11.92
CA LYS A 551 12.56 2.11 12.04
C LYS A 551 13.50 3.14 11.43
N ALA A 552 13.18 3.66 10.25
CA ALA A 552 13.99 4.67 9.57
C ALA A 552 14.10 5.98 10.38
N ALA A 553 13.01 6.40 11.04
CA ALA A 553 13.00 7.58 11.89
C ALA A 553 13.95 7.45 13.08
N GLU A 554 14.07 6.27 13.68
CA GLU A 554 15.03 6.02 14.77
C GLU A 554 16.48 6.21 14.30
N TRP A 555 16.83 5.61 13.16
CA TRP A 555 18.17 5.71 12.60
C TRP A 555 18.52 7.16 12.24
N LEU A 556 17.61 7.87 11.59
CA LEU A 556 17.81 9.28 11.22
C LEU A 556 17.99 10.18 12.44
N ARG A 557 17.23 9.95 13.53
CA ARG A 557 17.38 10.71 14.77
C ARG A 557 18.69 10.40 15.49
N ALA A 558 19.10 9.13 15.53
CA ALA A 558 20.36 8.73 16.14
C ALA A 558 21.56 9.35 15.40
N GLU A 559 21.51 9.38 14.06
CA GLU A 559 22.54 10.01 13.22
C GLU A 559 22.61 11.52 13.42
N ALA A 560 21.46 12.20 13.50
CA ALA A 560 21.41 13.63 13.77
C ALA A 560 21.98 13.99 15.16
N GLN A 561 21.80 13.12 16.17
CA GLN A 561 22.36 13.32 17.51
C GLN A 561 23.88 13.05 17.58
N GLY A 562 24.41 12.18 16.72
CA GLY A 562 25.84 11.90 16.65
C GLY A 562 26.64 12.90 15.79
N ALA A 563 25.96 13.71 14.97
CA ALA A 563 26.59 14.71 14.10
C ALA A 563 26.69 16.12 14.72
N GLY A 564 26.12 16.32 15.92
CA GLY A 564 26.00 17.62 16.59
C GLY A 564 27.01 17.89 17.69
#